data_AF-A0A2A9EXL0-F1
#
_entry.id   AF-A0A2A9EXL0-F1
#
_cell.length_a   1.000
_cell.length_b   1.000
_cell.length_c   1.000
_cell.angle_alpha   90.00
_cell.angle_beta   90.00
_cell.angle_gamma   90.00
#
_symmetry.space_group_name_H-M   'P 1'
#
loop_
_entity.id
_entity.type
_entity.pdbx_description
1 polymer ?
#
loop_
_entity_poly.entity_id
_entity_poly.type
_entity_poly.pdbx_seq_one_letter_code
_entity_poly.pdbx_strand_id
1 'polypeptide(L)'
;MTDEDDKHDAAERWMRRYMDIKIRYHDKDGTQITMRRWVELRTPEYSIIGRDKIGPYDVVTAWLGLDYTFRAKGRPLIFETEVYIDPVDDEPESHLWIFSERYYTLEGAQAGHDQATAQAQEWVAHGRPEHRPV
;
A
#
# COMPACT_ATOMS: atom_id res chain seq x y z
N MET A 1 -18.95 -41.34 -2.04
CA MET A 1 -18.18 -40.09 -1.96
C MET A 1 -16.79 -40.45 -2.42
N THR A 2 -16.50 -40.21 -3.69
CA THR A 2 -15.23 -40.58 -4.33
C THR A 2 -14.27 -39.39 -4.25
N ASP A 3 -12.97 -39.67 -4.31
CA ASP A 3 -11.90 -38.65 -4.36
C ASP A 3 -12.07 -37.60 -5.47
N GLU A 4 -12.88 -37.90 -6.50
CA GLU A 4 -13.21 -36.97 -7.58
C GLU A 4 -14.26 -35.93 -7.19
N ASP A 5 -15.26 -36.30 -6.38
CA ASP A 5 -16.27 -35.38 -5.86
C ASP A 5 -15.60 -34.33 -4.95
N ASP A 6 -14.65 -34.77 -4.11
CA ASP A 6 -13.91 -33.90 -3.19
C ASP A 6 -12.97 -32.92 -3.91
N LYS A 7 -12.39 -33.32 -5.05
CA LYS A 7 -11.54 -32.47 -5.89
C LYS A 7 -12.34 -31.46 -6.70
N HIS A 8 -13.50 -31.86 -7.23
CA HIS A 8 -14.42 -30.96 -7.92
C HIS A 8 -14.91 -29.86 -6.98
N ASP A 9 -15.31 -30.24 -5.77
CA ASP A 9 -15.71 -29.32 -4.71
C ASP A 9 -14.58 -28.39 -4.26
N ALA A 10 -13.34 -28.86 -4.20
CA ALA A 10 -12.18 -28.03 -3.90
C ALA A 10 -11.90 -27.01 -5.01
N ALA A 11 -12.03 -27.41 -6.28
CA ALA A 11 -11.86 -26.54 -7.44
C ALA A 11 -12.97 -25.47 -7.50
N GLU A 12 -14.23 -25.83 -7.26
CA GLU A 12 -15.33 -24.85 -7.18
C GLU A 12 -15.15 -23.86 -6.02
N ARG A 13 -14.75 -24.34 -4.83
CA ARG A 13 -14.45 -23.44 -3.69
C ARG A 13 -13.31 -22.48 -4.02
N TRP A 14 -12.27 -22.97 -4.71
CA TRP A 14 -11.14 -22.15 -5.14
C TRP A 14 -11.55 -21.12 -6.20
N MET A 15 -12.29 -21.54 -7.24
CA MET A 15 -12.79 -20.65 -8.29
C MET A 15 -13.76 -19.60 -7.74
N ARG A 16 -14.66 -19.98 -6.83
CA ARG A 16 -15.60 -19.04 -6.19
C ARG A 16 -14.89 -18.01 -5.32
N ARG A 17 -13.77 -18.39 -4.67
CA ARG A 17 -12.91 -17.48 -3.92
C ARG A 17 -12.08 -16.56 -4.83
N TYR A 18 -11.69 -17.04 -6.01
CA TYR A 18 -10.94 -16.27 -7.01
C TYR A 18 -11.82 -15.28 -7.79
N MET A 19 -13.06 -15.68 -8.11
CA MET A 19 -14.02 -14.84 -8.85
C MET A 19 -14.67 -13.73 -8.01
N ASP A 20 -14.47 -13.70 -6.69
CA ASP A 20 -14.96 -12.63 -5.80
C ASP A 20 -13.95 -11.48 -5.62
N ILE A 21 -12.86 -11.46 -6.38
CA ILE A 21 -11.98 -10.29 -6.49
C ILE A 21 -12.80 -9.16 -7.14
N LYS A 22 -13.19 -8.19 -6.32
CA LYS A 22 -13.85 -6.98 -6.79
C LYS A 22 -12.91 -5.81 -6.60
N ILE A 23 -12.34 -5.35 -7.70
CA ILE A 23 -11.58 -4.10 -7.72
C ILE A 23 -12.59 -2.97 -7.52
N ARG A 24 -12.45 -2.23 -6.42
CA ARG A 24 -13.23 -1.04 -6.13
C ARG A 24 -12.32 0.17 -6.10
N TYR A 25 -12.88 1.31 -6.49
CA TYR A 25 -12.18 2.58 -6.51
C TYR A 25 -12.86 3.55 -5.56
N HIS A 26 -12.08 4.35 -4.84
CA HIS A 26 -12.59 5.35 -3.90
C HIS A 26 -11.79 6.64 -4.02
N ASP A 27 -12.44 7.78 -3.81
CA ASP A 27 -11.74 9.07 -3.64
C ASP A 27 -11.10 9.18 -2.24
N LYS A 28 -10.50 10.34 -1.91
CA LYS A 28 -9.82 10.55 -0.63
C LYS A 28 -10.75 10.51 0.60
N ASP A 29 -12.04 10.76 0.39
CA ASP A 29 -13.03 10.71 1.46
C ASP A 29 -13.54 9.28 1.70
N GLY A 30 -13.04 8.31 0.92
CA GLY A 30 -13.49 6.92 0.97
C GLY A 30 -14.81 6.71 0.23
N THR A 31 -15.29 7.68 -0.55
CA THR A 31 -16.50 7.53 -1.36
C THR A 31 -16.18 6.67 -2.57
N GLN A 32 -17.01 5.65 -2.82
CA GLN A 32 -16.82 4.80 -3.98
C GLN A 32 -17.02 5.58 -5.29
N ILE A 33 -16.05 5.48 -6.19
CA ILE A 33 -16.05 6.14 -7.51
C ILE A 33 -15.94 5.11 -8.64
N THR A 34 -16.16 5.57 -9.87
CA THR A 34 -15.94 4.74 -11.06
C THR A 34 -14.45 4.65 -11.38
N MET A 35 -14.03 3.59 -12.08
CA MET A 35 -12.66 3.47 -12.62
C MET A 35 -12.27 4.69 -13.48
N ARG A 36 -13.19 5.19 -14.31
CA ARG A 36 -12.96 6.39 -15.13
C ARG A 36 -12.61 7.60 -14.26
N ARG A 37 -13.40 7.83 -13.20
CA ARG A 37 -13.15 8.92 -12.27
C ARG A 37 -11.82 8.74 -11.51
N TRP A 38 -11.48 7.50 -11.15
CA TRP A 38 -10.19 7.19 -10.54
C TRP A 38 -9.02 7.56 -11.45
N VAL A 39 -9.08 7.22 -12.74
CA VAL A 39 -8.05 7.61 -13.72
C VAL A 39 -7.94 9.14 -13.83
N GLU A 40 -9.06 9.86 -13.88
CA GLU A 40 -9.07 11.34 -13.92
C GLU A 40 -8.41 11.96 -12.69
N LEU A 41 -8.61 11.36 -11.51
CA LEU A 41 -8.06 11.85 -10.25
C LEU A 41 -6.60 11.46 -10.02
N ARG A 42 -6.06 10.48 -10.75
CA ARG A 42 -4.71 9.94 -10.51
C ARG A 42 -3.60 10.81 -11.11
N THR A 43 -3.61 12.09 -10.77
CA THR A 43 -2.50 13.03 -11.04
C THR A 43 -1.54 13.06 -9.85
N PRO A 44 -0.27 13.43 -10.02
CA PRO A 44 0.67 13.57 -8.91
C PRO A 44 0.16 14.51 -7.80
N GLU A 45 -0.45 15.63 -8.17
CA GLU A 45 -0.92 16.67 -7.25
C GLU A 45 -2.09 16.18 -6.39
N TYR A 46 -2.96 15.36 -6.97
CA TYR A 46 -4.04 14.74 -6.22
C TYR A 46 -3.55 13.52 -5.45
N SER A 47 -2.65 12.70 -6.01
CA SER A 47 -2.29 11.41 -5.43
C SER A 47 -1.32 11.54 -4.27
N ILE A 48 -0.38 12.48 -4.29
CA ILE A 48 0.60 12.62 -3.22
C ILE A 48 -0.03 13.36 -2.03
N ILE A 49 0.04 12.73 -0.85
CA ILE A 49 -0.38 13.32 0.43
C ILE A 49 0.82 13.98 1.11
N GLY A 50 1.95 13.29 1.13
CA GLY A 50 3.20 13.76 1.70
C GLY A 50 4.41 13.11 1.03
N ARG A 51 5.51 13.85 0.94
CA ARG A 51 6.79 13.31 0.48
C ARG A 51 7.93 14.07 1.14
N ASP A 52 8.79 13.32 1.83
CA ASP A 52 9.92 13.89 2.57
C ASP A 52 11.20 13.08 2.32
N LYS A 53 12.28 13.81 2.02
CA LYS A 53 13.63 13.25 1.88
C LYS A 53 14.40 13.45 3.19
N ILE A 54 14.78 12.37 3.84
CA ILE A 54 15.40 12.36 5.17
C ILE A 54 16.69 11.55 5.12
N GLY A 55 17.83 12.22 4.91
CA GLY A 55 19.09 11.54 4.65
C GLY A 55 18.98 10.61 3.43
N PRO A 56 19.31 9.31 3.53
CA PRO A 56 19.16 8.38 2.41
C PRO A 56 17.70 7.95 2.16
N TYR A 57 16.78 8.23 3.09
CA TYR A 57 15.41 7.75 3.04
C TYR A 57 14.50 8.69 2.23
N ASP A 58 13.60 8.12 1.44
CA ASP A 58 12.47 8.81 0.83
C ASP A 58 11.17 8.25 1.44
N VAL A 59 10.43 9.10 2.15
CA VAL A 59 9.15 8.78 2.77
C VAL A 59 8.05 9.32 1.88
N VAL A 60 7.26 8.44 1.28
CA VAL A 60 6.17 8.83 0.38
C VAL A 60 4.86 8.36 0.97
N THR A 61 3.86 9.24 1.00
CA THR A 61 2.48 8.86 1.32
C THR A 61 1.57 9.28 0.21
N ALA A 62 0.81 8.32 -0.32
CA ALA A 62 -0.02 8.51 -1.49
C ALA A 62 -1.43 7.95 -1.30
N TRP A 63 -2.38 8.61 -1.93
CA TRP A 63 -3.68 8.04 -2.28
C TRP A 63 -3.49 7.07 -3.45
N LEU A 64 -3.87 5.83 -3.22
CA LEU A 64 -3.91 4.76 -4.22
C LEU A 64 -5.22 4.82 -5.00
N GLY A 65 -6.32 5.12 -4.29
CA GLY A 65 -7.68 5.13 -4.83
C GLY A 65 -8.22 3.77 -5.26
N LEU A 66 -7.40 2.73 -5.20
CA LEU A 66 -7.77 1.34 -5.41
C LEU A 66 -7.87 0.68 -4.03
N ASP A 67 -8.92 -0.10 -3.80
CA ASP A 67 -9.11 -0.83 -2.55
C ASP A 67 -8.23 -2.09 -2.49
N TYR A 68 -7.12 -2.00 -1.77
CA TYR A 68 -6.14 -3.09 -1.62
C TYR A 68 -6.60 -4.24 -0.72
N THR A 69 -7.83 -4.21 -0.19
CA THR A 69 -8.39 -5.40 0.48
C THR A 69 -8.74 -6.50 -0.53
N PHE A 70 -8.96 -6.14 -1.80
CA PHE A 70 -9.39 -7.02 -2.92
C PHE A 70 -10.61 -7.91 -2.60
N ARG A 71 -11.30 -7.63 -1.50
CA ARG A 71 -12.43 -8.41 -0.99
C ARG A 71 -13.58 -7.47 -0.74
N ALA A 72 -14.80 -7.94 -0.97
CA ALA A 72 -15.98 -7.10 -0.80
C ALA A 72 -16.24 -6.65 0.66
N LYS A 73 -15.44 -7.09 1.64
CA LYS A 73 -15.65 -6.91 3.08
C LYS A 73 -14.47 -6.17 3.73
N GLY A 74 -14.78 -5.21 4.61
CA GLY A 74 -13.79 -4.44 5.35
C GLY A 74 -13.79 -2.96 4.97
N ARG A 75 -12.98 -2.16 5.67
CA ARG A 75 -12.72 -0.76 5.29
C ARG A 75 -11.71 -0.75 4.14
N PRO A 76 -11.92 0.07 3.10
CA PRO A 76 -11.05 0.05 1.93
C PRO A 76 -9.67 0.61 2.29
N LEU A 77 -8.61 -0.08 1.87
CA LEU A 77 -7.23 0.40 2.07
C LEU A 77 -6.81 1.15 0.81
N ILE A 78 -6.92 2.47 0.85
CA ILE A 78 -6.84 3.35 -0.33
C ILE A 78 -5.73 4.39 -0.22
N PHE A 79 -4.96 4.36 0.87
CA PHE A 79 -3.75 5.13 1.06
C PHE A 79 -2.60 4.19 1.42
N GLU A 80 -1.38 4.62 1.15
CA GLU A 80 -0.17 3.90 1.49
C GLU A 80 0.94 4.89 1.85
N THR A 81 1.67 4.59 2.92
CA THR A 81 2.95 5.21 3.25
C THR A 81 4.04 4.19 2.97
N GLU A 82 5.04 4.55 2.18
CA GLU A 82 6.22 3.74 1.90
C GLU A 82 7.48 4.49 2.28
N VAL A 83 8.49 3.73 2.73
CA VAL A 83 9.84 4.25 2.96
C VAL A 83 10.82 3.44 2.12
N TYR A 84 11.58 4.16 1.29
CA TYR A 84 12.63 3.59 0.45
C TYR A 84 13.99 4.15 0.87
N ILE A 85 15.05 3.40 0.60
CA ILE A 85 16.42 3.92 0.57
C ILE A 85 16.75 4.21 -0.89
N ASP A 86 17.21 5.44 -1.19
CA ASP A 86 17.82 5.69 -2.50
C ASP A 86 19.07 4.82 -2.62
N PRO A 87 19.30 4.17 -3.78
CA PRO A 87 20.50 3.40 -3.99
C PRO A 87 21.73 4.27 -3.78
N VAL A 88 22.70 3.74 -3.02
CA VAL A 88 24.03 4.32 -2.92
C VAL A 88 24.81 3.78 -4.13
N ASP A 89 25.05 4.66 -5.10
CA ASP A 89 25.78 4.43 -6.38
C ASP A 89 25.11 3.54 -7.45
N ASP A 90 25.26 3.95 -8.73
CA ASP A 90 25.08 3.36 -10.09
C ASP A 90 24.13 2.16 -10.36
N GLU A 91 23.35 1.66 -9.41
CA GLU A 91 22.29 0.67 -9.61
C GLU A 91 20.90 1.29 -9.36
N PRO A 92 20.37 2.08 -10.33
CA PRO A 92 19.11 2.80 -10.21
C PRO A 92 17.87 1.91 -9.99
N GLU A 93 18.01 0.60 -10.12
CA GLU A 93 16.91 -0.36 -9.95
C GLU A 93 16.79 -0.92 -8.51
N SER A 94 17.66 -0.53 -7.58
CA SER A 94 17.76 -1.14 -6.24
C SER A 94 17.16 -0.28 -5.11
N HIS A 95 16.04 0.41 -5.36
CA HIS A 95 15.28 1.05 -4.28
C HIS A 95 14.92 -0.03 -3.24
N LEU A 96 15.60 -0.01 -2.09
CA LEU A 96 15.36 -1.00 -1.05
C LEU A 96 14.10 -0.59 -0.30
N TRP A 97 13.01 -1.32 -0.55
CA TRP A 97 11.76 -1.16 0.17
C TRP A 97 11.95 -1.55 1.63
N ILE A 98 11.77 -0.60 2.53
CA ILE A 98 11.99 -0.81 3.98
C ILE A 98 10.69 -1.15 4.68
N PHE A 99 9.64 -0.41 4.33
CA PHE A 99 8.42 -0.35 5.09
C PHE A 99 7.29 0.11 4.18
N SER A 100 6.12 -0.49 4.38
CA SER A 100 4.86 -0.02 3.84
C SER A 100 3.76 -0.25 4.86
N GLU A 101 2.89 0.74 5.00
CA GLU A 101 1.65 0.62 5.74
C GLU A 101 0.52 1.29 4.97
N ARG A 102 -0.69 0.69 5.05
CA ARG A 102 -1.86 1.13 4.30
C ARG A 102 -2.97 1.60 5.22
N TYR A 103 -3.69 2.62 4.77
CA TYR A 103 -4.71 3.29 5.57
C TYR A 103 -6.03 3.41 4.80
N TYR A 104 -7.10 3.57 5.57
CA TYR A 104 -8.46 3.74 5.04
C TYR A 104 -8.95 5.19 5.09
N THR A 105 -8.22 6.08 5.77
CA THR A 105 -8.54 7.51 5.89
C THR A 105 -7.34 8.37 5.56
N LEU A 106 -7.62 9.58 5.08
CA LEU A 106 -6.60 10.60 4.83
C LEU A 106 -5.87 11.01 6.13
N GLU A 107 -6.61 11.19 7.23
CA GLU A 107 -6.04 11.50 8.54
C GLU A 107 -5.08 10.40 9.01
N GLY A 108 -5.48 9.12 8.90
CA GLY A 108 -4.61 8.00 9.23
C GLY A 108 -3.36 7.94 8.36
N ALA A 109 -3.49 8.24 7.07
CA ALA A 109 -2.35 8.32 6.15
C ALA A 109 -1.39 9.45 6.52
N GLN A 110 -1.90 10.63 6.91
CA GLN A 110 -1.07 11.74 7.37
C GLN A 110 -0.35 11.40 8.69
N ALA A 111 -1.06 10.82 9.66
CA ALA A 111 -0.43 10.39 10.91
C ALA A 111 0.64 9.31 10.66
N GLY A 112 0.39 8.38 9.75
CA GLY A 112 1.35 7.38 9.32
C GLY A 112 2.57 7.97 8.63
N HIS A 113 2.37 9.01 7.81
CA HIS A 113 3.45 9.77 7.19
C HIS A 113 4.34 10.43 8.26
N ASP A 114 3.74 11.12 9.22
CA ASP A 114 4.46 11.80 10.29
C ASP A 114 5.28 10.80 11.14
N GLN A 115 4.71 9.62 11.42
CA GLN A 115 5.39 8.54 12.12
C GLN A 115 6.57 7.97 11.32
N ALA A 116 6.39 7.71 10.02
CA ALA A 116 7.46 7.22 9.16
C ALA A 116 8.60 8.24 9.02
N THR A 117 8.26 9.53 8.93
CA THR A 117 9.23 10.64 8.93
C THR A 117 10.02 10.69 10.23
N ALA A 118 9.35 10.64 11.39
CA ALA A 118 10.03 10.58 12.69
C ALA A 118 10.95 9.35 12.80
N GLN A 119 10.49 8.19 12.34
CA GLN A 119 11.27 6.97 12.34
C GLN A 119 12.52 7.04 11.44
N ALA A 120 12.39 7.66 10.25
CA ALA A 120 13.51 7.88 9.36
C ALA A 120 14.54 8.86 9.96
N GLN A 121 14.09 9.90 10.67
CA GLN A 121 14.97 10.82 11.41
C GLN A 121 15.75 10.08 12.50
N GLU A 122 15.10 9.20 13.26
CA GLU A 122 15.76 8.34 14.26
C GLU A 122 16.81 7.43 13.61
N TRP A 123 16.51 6.82 12.45
CA TRP A 123 17.48 5.99 11.72
C TRP A 123 18.68 6.79 11.21
N VAL A 124 18.49 8.06 10.83
CA VAL A 124 19.60 8.95 10.45
C VAL A 124 20.45 9.29 11.68
N ALA A 125 19.83 9.58 12.82
CA ALA A 125 20.53 10.00 14.03
C ALA A 125 21.30 8.86 14.72
N HIS A 126 20.74 7.65 14.71
CA HIS A 126 21.22 6.54 15.55
C HIS A 126 21.61 5.29 14.74
N GLY A 127 21.50 5.36 13.42
CA GLY A 127 21.59 4.20 12.54
C GLY A 127 20.28 3.41 12.55
N ARG A 128 20.02 2.69 11.45
CA ARG A 128 18.89 1.76 11.38
C ARG A 128 19.22 0.53 12.26
N PRO A 129 18.34 0.11 13.18
CA PRO A 129 18.55 -1.13 13.90
C PRO A 129 18.63 -2.29 12.90
N GLU A 130 19.65 -3.15 13.02
CA GLU A 130 19.76 -4.35 12.20
C GLU A 130 18.45 -5.14 12.29
N HIS A 131 17.90 -5.51 11.14
CA HIS A 131 16.67 -6.27 11.04
C HIS A 131 16.89 -7.59 11.78
N ARG A 132 16.37 -7.75 13.01
CA ARG A 132 16.27 -9.08 13.60
C ARG A 132 15.33 -9.89 12.71
N PRO A 133 15.80 -11.00 12.11
CA PRO A 133 14.89 -11.92 11.47
C PRO A 133 13.90 -12.40 12.53
N VAL A 134 12.61 -12.37 12.21
CA VAL A 134 11.56 -13.04 12.99
C VAL A 134 11.56 -14.53 12.63
#